data_AF-A0A9Q1BC35-F1
#
_entry.id   AF-A0A9Q1BC35-F1
#
_cell.length_a   1.000
_cell.length_b   1.000
_cell.length_c   1.000
_cell.angle_alpha   90.00
_cell.angle_beta   90.00
_cell.angle_gamma   90.00
#
_symmetry.space_group_name_H-M   'P 1'
#
loop_
_entity.id
_entity.type
_entity.pdbx_description
1 polymer ?
#
loop_
_entity_poly.entity_id
_entity_poly.type
_entity_poly.pdbx_seq_one_letter_code
_entity_poly.pdbx_strand_id
1 'polypeptide(L)'
;MASELGARQVRMVYLITYSQADSNVCGSREDFASKVLSAFRSSGINVMHWVCSRENHQDGGHHYHMSVKLDQGRRWLRVKQTLEAEHNITVNFSITHVNYYTPTNMS
;
A
#
# COMPACT_ATOMS: atom_id res chain seq x y z
N MET A 1 1.33 -8.08 -16.60
CA MET A 1 -0.10 -7.78 -16.38
C MET A 1 -0.42 -7.89 -14.89
N ALA A 2 -0.29 -6.81 -14.13
CA ALA A 2 -0.84 -6.75 -12.78
C ALA A 2 -2.31 -6.37 -12.93
N SER A 3 -3.21 -7.32 -12.71
CA SER A 3 -4.66 -7.08 -12.78
C SER A 3 -5.03 -6.01 -11.75
N GLU A 4 -5.47 -4.85 -12.21
CA GLU A 4 -6.22 -3.92 -11.35
C GLU A 4 -7.34 -4.71 -10.70
N LEU A 5 -7.22 -4.87 -9.38
CA LEU A 5 -8.23 -5.56 -8.59
C LEU A 5 -9.53 -4.81 -8.69
N GLY A 6 -10.61 -5.53 -8.99
CA GLY A 6 -11.94 -4.96 -9.01
C GLY A 6 -12.19 -4.22 -7.69
N ALA A 7 -12.41 -2.91 -7.79
CA ALA A 7 -12.63 -1.98 -6.67
C ALA A 7 -13.76 -2.40 -5.70
N ARG A 8 -14.51 -3.45 -6.05
CA ARG A 8 -15.57 -4.08 -5.25
C ARG A 8 -15.06 -4.97 -4.12
N GLN A 9 -13.83 -5.51 -4.19
CA GLN A 9 -13.34 -6.46 -3.17
C GLN A 9 -12.80 -5.75 -1.92
N VAL A 10 -13.25 -6.19 -0.75
CA VAL A 10 -12.69 -5.80 0.56
C VAL A 10 -11.65 -6.80 1.02
N ARG A 11 -10.55 -6.33 1.62
CA ARG A 11 -9.49 -7.20 2.20
C ARG A 11 -8.94 -6.60 3.48
N MET A 12 -8.31 -7.45 4.28
CA MET A 12 -7.56 -7.04 5.47
C MET A 12 -6.07 -6.85 5.18
N VAL A 13 -5.55 -7.38 4.08
CA VAL A 13 -4.12 -7.28 3.74
C VAL A 13 -3.98 -6.77 2.31
N TYR A 14 -3.07 -5.83 2.13
CA TYR A 14 -2.75 -5.24 0.84
C TYR A 14 -1.24 -5.11 0.68
N LEU A 15 -0.74 -5.43 -0.52
CA LEU A 15 0.58 -5.03 -0.98
C LEU A 15 0.43 -3.81 -1.89
N ILE A 16 1.11 -2.74 -1.52
CA ILE A 16 1.09 -1.43 -2.14
C ILE A 16 2.43 -1.23 -2.83
N THR A 17 2.41 -0.81 -4.09
CA THR A 17 3.62 -0.54 -4.86
C THR A 17 3.55 0.87 -5.44
N TYR A 18 4.55 1.69 -5.11
CA TYR A 18 4.82 2.94 -5.80
C TYR A 18 6.02 2.73 -6.73
N SER A 19 5.74 2.51 -8.01
CA SER A 19 6.75 2.28 -9.04
C SER A 19 7.37 3.59 -9.49
N GLN A 20 8.66 3.59 -9.84
CA GLN A 20 9.39 4.78 -10.31
C GLN A 20 9.14 6.00 -9.40
N ALA A 21 9.35 5.80 -8.10
CA ALA A 21 9.03 6.76 -7.07
C ALA A 21 9.87 8.03 -7.22
N ASP A 22 9.20 9.18 -7.11
CA ASP A 22 9.86 10.48 -7.12
C ASP A 22 10.48 10.75 -5.74
N SER A 23 11.80 10.86 -5.69
CA SER A 23 12.56 11.16 -4.47
C SER A 23 12.24 12.54 -3.88
N ASN A 24 11.72 13.47 -4.68
CA ASN A 24 11.28 14.78 -4.19
C ASN A 24 9.95 14.70 -3.46
N VAL A 25 9.12 13.69 -3.78
CA VAL A 25 7.82 13.45 -3.14
C VAL A 25 7.96 12.51 -1.95
N CYS A 26 8.81 11.49 -2.07
CA CYS A 26 9.10 10.50 -1.03
C CYS A 26 10.60 10.21 -0.95
N GLY A 27 11.29 10.86 0.00
CA GLY A 27 12.74 10.72 0.16
C GLY A 27 13.18 9.42 0.84
N SER A 28 12.28 8.75 1.57
CA SER A 28 12.61 7.54 2.35
C SER A 28 11.44 6.56 2.47
N ARG A 29 11.75 5.34 2.94
CA ARG A 29 10.75 4.31 3.26
C ARG A 29 9.79 4.80 4.33
N GLU A 30 10.33 5.50 5.34
CA GLU A 30 9.60 6.06 6.47
C GLU A 30 8.65 7.18 6.03
N ASP A 31 9.10 8.04 5.11
CA ASP A 31 8.26 9.10 4.56
C ASP A 31 7.11 8.53 3.73
N PHE A 32 7.39 7.62 2.79
CA PHE A 32 6.34 6.93 2.04
C PHE A 32 5.35 6.20 2.95
N ALA A 33 5.83 5.46 3.95
CA ALA A 33 4.98 4.77 4.91
C ALA A 33 4.09 5.76 5.69
N SER A 34 4.64 6.90 6.12
CA SER A 34 3.88 7.91 6.85
C SER A 34 2.71 8.47 6.05
N LYS A 35 2.90 8.74 4.75
CA LYS A 35 1.85 9.21 3.84
C LYS A 35 0.77 8.16 3.62
N VAL A 36 1.16 6.91 3.39
CA VAL A 36 0.22 5.78 3.27
C VAL A 36 -0.60 5.58 4.55
N LEU A 37 0.05 5.57 5.71
CA LEU A 37 -0.64 5.45 7.00
C LEU A 37 -1.59 6.62 7.28
N SER A 38 -1.18 7.84 6.92
CA SER A 38 -2.04 9.03 7.01
C SER A 38 -3.29 8.88 6.15
N ALA A 39 -3.14 8.42 4.90
CA ALA A 39 -4.26 8.19 3.99
C ALA A 39 -5.23 7.10 4.46
N PHE A 40 -4.73 6.03 5.09
CA PHE A 40 -5.58 5.03 5.75
C PHE A 40 -6.33 5.65 6.93
N ARG A 41 -5.64 6.41 7.79
CA ARG A 41 -6.22 7.07 8.95
C ARG A 41 -7.32 8.07 8.57
N SER A 42 -7.08 8.92 7.57
CA SER A 42 -8.07 9.89 7.08
C SER A 42 -9.28 9.22 6.40
N SER A 43 -9.10 7.97 5.95
CA SER A 43 -10.17 7.11 5.45
C SER A 43 -10.93 6.36 6.55
N GLY A 44 -10.61 6.57 7.83
CA GLY A 44 -11.23 5.88 8.97
C GLY A 44 -10.87 4.39 9.05
N ILE A 45 -9.71 4.01 8.53
CA ILE A 45 -9.23 2.63 8.51
C ILE A 45 -8.04 2.50 9.46
N ASN A 46 -8.08 1.51 10.35
CA ASN A 46 -7.00 1.25 11.28
C ASN A 46 -6.01 0.23 10.70
N VAL A 47 -4.72 0.59 10.69
CA VAL A 47 -3.62 -0.30 10.25
C VAL A 47 -2.98 -0.91 11.49
N MET A 48 -3.08 -2.23 11.62
CA MET A 48 -2.51 -2.98 12.75
C MET A 48 -1.01 -3.22 12.61
N HIS A 49 -0.59 -3.61 11.41
CA HIS A 49 0.80 -3.94 11.12
C HIS A 49 1.15 -3.44 9.72
N TRP A 50 2.41 -3.07 9.54
CA TRP A 50 2.92 -2.66 8.25
C TRP A 50 4.42 -2.91 8.14
N VAL A 51 4.90 -3.00 6.91
CA VAL A 51 6.32 -3.01 6.58
C VAL A 51 6.53 -2.29 5.26
N CYS A 52 7.61 -1.53 5.13
CA CYS A 52 7.95 -0.78 3.93
C CYS A 52 9.41 -1.07 3.52
N SER A 53 9.61 -1.42 2.25
CA SER A 53 10.92 -1.61 1.62
C SER A 53 11.09 -0.64 0.45
N ARG A 54 12.35 -0.30 0.17
CA ARG A 54 12.77 0.44 -1.01
C ARG A 54 13.63 -0.49 -1.85
N GLU A 55 13.25 -0.67 -3.11
CA GLU A 55 13.97 -1.51 -4.06
C GLU A 55 14.51 -0.63 -5.18
N ASN A 56 15.81 -0.75 -5.49
CA ASN A 56 16.40 -0.01 -6.60
C ASN A 56 16.15 -0.79 -7.89
N HIS A 57 15.67 -0.12 -8.93
CA HIS A 57 15.48 -0.75 -10.23
C HIS A 57 16.82 -0.81 -10.97
N GLN A 58 17.07 -1.89 -11.73
CA GLN A 58 18.33 -2.07 -12.47
C GLN A 58 18.55 -0.98 -13.52
N ASP A 59 17.46 -0.52 -14.15
CA ASP A 59 17.46 0.52 -15.18
C ASP A 59 17.46 1.96 -14.62
N GLY A 60 17.67 2.12 -13.31
CA GLY A 60 17.59 3.39 -12.60
C GLY A 60 16.22 3.69 -12.00
N GLY A 61 16.21 4.56 -10.99
CA GLY A 61 15.03 4.82 -10.15
C GLY A 61 14.85 3.78 -9.03
N HIS A 62 13.77 3.93 -8.27
CA HIS A 62 13.45 3.04 -7.16
C HIS A 62 11.96 2.88 -6.98
N HIS A 63 11.57 1.77 -6.34
CA HIS A 63 10.20 1.45 -5.98
C HIS A 63 10.07 1.47 -4.47
N TYR A 64 8.90 1.85 -3.98
CA TYR A 64 8.50 1.52 -2.62
C TYR A 64 7.47 0.40 -2.65
N HIS A 65 7.74 -0.65 -1.86
CA HIS A 65 6.79 -1.71 -1.59
C HIS A 65 6.38 -1.64 -0.13
N MET A 66 5.08 -1.58 0.12
CA MET A 66 4.54 -1.57 1.48
C MET A 66 3.45 -2.62 1.63
N SER A 67 3.58 -3.47 2.63
CA SER A 67 2.50 -4.38 3.03
C SER A 67 1.80 -3.81 4.25
N VAL A 68 0.48 -3.84 4.27
CA VAL A 68 -0.35 -3.41 5.40
C VAL A 68 -1.34 -4.49 5.80
N LYS A 69 -1.55 -4.65 7.10
CA LYS A 69 -2.64 -5.44 7.69
C LYS A 69 -3.59 -4.50 8.43
N LEU A 70 -4.85 -4.54 8.05
CA LEU A 70 -5.95 -3.73 8.58
C LEU A 70 -6.66 -4.48 9.71
N ASP A 71 -7.35 -3.73 10.57
CA ASP A 71 -8.20 -4.26 11.64
C ASP A 71 -9.42 -5.03 11.10
N GLN A 72 -9.90 -4.67 9.91
CA GLN A 72 -11.05 -5.29 9.26
C GLN A 72 -11.01 -5.15 7.74
N GLY A 73 -11.89 -5.88 7.06
CA GLY A 73 -12.04 -5.82 5.61
C GLY A 73 -12.43 -4.42 5.15
N ARG A 74 -11.56 -3.78 4.35
CA ARG A 74 -11.78 -2.43 3.81
C ARG A 74 -11.42 -2.38 2.34
N ARG A 75 -11.83 -1.29 1.66
CA ARG A 75 -11.49 -1.02 0.26
C ARG A 75 -10.32 -0.05 0.20
N TRP A 76 -9.46 -0.24 -0.78
CA TRP A 76 -8.29 0.60 -0.99
C TRP A 76 -8.58 1.88 -1.80
N LEU A 77 -9.71 1.95 -2.53
CA LEU A 77 -9.94 3.01 -3.52
C LEU A 77 -9.86 4.42 -2.94
N ARG A 78 -10.50 4.66 -1.78
CA ARG A 78 -10.44 5.96 -1.10
C ARG A 78 -9.01 6.32 -0.70
N VAL A 79 -8.24 5.35 -0.22
CA VAL A 79 -6.83 5.54 0.16
C VAL A 79 -5.99 5.92 -1.05
N LYS A 80 -6.19 5.25 -2.20
CA LYS A 80 -5.50 5.62 -3.46
C LYS A 80 -5.82 7.05 -3.87
N GLN A 81 -7.11 7.43 -3.84
CA GLN A 81 -7.55 8.78 -4.17
C GLN A 81 -6.95 9.84 -3.24
N THR A 82 -6.87 9.55 -1.93
CA THR A 82 -6.25 10.45 -0.96
C THR A 82 -4.75 10.64 -1.24
N LEU A 83 -4.02 9.56 -1.53
CA LEU A 83 -2.58 9.64 -1.85
C LEU A 83 -2.31 10.48 -3.10
N GLU A 84 -3.14 10.31 -4.12
CA GLU A 84 -3.06 11.08 -5.35
C GLU A 84 -3.38 12.56 -5.10
N ALA A 85 -4.47 12.86 -4.38
CA ALA A 85 -4.90 14.23 -4.13
C ALA A 85 -3.98 15.03 -3.20
N GLU A 86 -3.46 14.40 -2.13
CA GLU A 86 -2.67 15.10 -1.09
C GLU A 86 -1.18 15.13 -1.39
N HIS A 87 -0.68 14.16 -2.15
CA HIS A 87 0.76 13.96 -2.34
C HIS A 87 1.18 13.75 -3.80
N ASN A 88 0.23 13.71 -4.75
CA ASN A 88 0.50 13.37 -6.14
C ASN A 88 1.16 11.98 -6.29
N ILE A 89 0.86 11.05 -5.38
CA ILE A 89 1.40 9.69 -5.39
C ILE A 89 0.38 8.74 -6.01
N THR A 90 0.74 8.13 -7.14
CA THR A 90 -0.04 7.05 -7.74
C THR A 90 0.54 5.70 -7.36
N VAL A 91 -0.25 4.88 -6.65
CA VAL A 91 0.16 3.53 -6.21
C VAL A 91 -0.71 2.43 -6.81
N ASN A 92 -0.13 1.23 -6.90
CA ASN A 92 -0.84 0.00 -7.22
C ASN A 92 -1.11 -0.81 -5.96
N PHE A 93 -2.35 -1.24 -5.79
CA PHE A 93 -2.75 -2.19 -4.74
C PHE A 93 -2.88 -3.58 -5.32
N SER A 94 -2.30 -4.58 -4.66
CA SER A 94 -2.41 -5.99 -5.00
C SER A 94 -2.80 -6.84 -3.78
N ILE A 95 -3.48 -7.96 -4.05
CA ILE A 95 -3.94 -8.93 -3.04
C ILE A 95 -3.31 -10.29 -3.27
N THR A 96 -2.44 -10.43 -4.27
CA THR A 96 -1.86 -11.72 -4.64
C THR A 96 -0.78 -12.05 -3.63
N HIS A 97 -1.15 -12.90 -2.68
CA HIS A 97 -0.27 -13.36 -1.61
C HIS A 97 0.29 -14.69 -2.05
N VAL A 98 1.38 -14.69 -2.81
CA VAL A 98 2.03 -15.97 -3.14
C VAL A 98 2.57 -16.64 -1.86
N ASN A 99 2.77 -15.91 -0.75
CA ASN A 99 3.36 -16.45 0.49
C ASN A 99 2.90 -15.83 1.83
N TYR A 100 1.81 -15.06 1.90
CA TYR A 100 1.32 -14.54 3.20
C TYR A 100 0.24 -15.46 3.78
N TYR A 101 0.64 -16.33 4.70
CA TYR A 101 -0.28 -17.06 5.57
C TYR A 101 -1.00 -16.06 6.48
N THR A 102 -2.28 -15.82 6.25
CA THR A 102 -3.18 -15.35 7.32
C THR A 102 -3.46 -16.55 8.22
N PRO A 103 -3.02 -16.57 9.49
CA PRO A 103 -3.55 -17.53 10.44
C PRO A 103 -5.04 -17.23 10.55
N THR A 104 -5.88 -18.13 10.05
CA THR A 104 -7.29 -18.14 10.44
C THR A 104 -7.30 -18.47 11.92
N ASN A 105 -7.77 -17.56 12.76
CA ASN A 105 -8.12 -17.88 14.14
C ASN A 105 -9.10 -19.05 14.08
N MET A 106 -8.63 -20.25 14.41
CA MET A 106 -9.54 -21.33 14.79
C MET A 106 -10.11 -20.94 16.14
N SER A 107 -11.44 -20.90 16.18
CA SER A 107 -12.29 -20.58 17.33
C SER A 107 -11.98 -21.42 18.55
#